data_AF-A0A2A6NGJ8-F1
#
_entry.id   AF-A0A2A6NGJ8-F1
#
_cell.length_a   1.000
_cell.length_b   1.000
_cell.length_c   1.000
_cell.angle_alpha   90.00
_cell.angle_beta   90.00
_cell.angle_gamma   90.00
#
_symmetry.space_group_name_H-M   'P 1'
#
loop_
_entity.id
_entity.type
_entity.pdbx_description
1 polymer ?
#
loop_
_entity_poly.entity_id
_entity_poly.type
_entity_poly.pdbx_seq_one_letter_code
_entity_poly.pdbx_strand_id
1 'polypeptide(L)'
;MYSRVSGQSIGSNRADESAQSVDSGSFAQALAECARQEGLSDGESPDQMGNCCSKPDTSDASIYSPGPSDPSTSSLSSESSRSSPARPIRDLFDYRTAELPEANVNGICVGLVVEWLLNLHSSPSSRMSALHPGTQNHVSAAARQRRYERIKTSLRNDGAAGSHNLQARSATLREADLRPSNEETRYRFGSSSRIARIVDKVTADPSIYLIGLRFAAGGKHTMATSTSNAMTTLFDPNYGEFTVRSDQMDEVFKSLAERYRKPPNRHEISTVVTQRVGLRVRSF
;
A
#
# COMPACT_ATOMS: atom_id res chain seq x y z
N MET A 1 27.09 75.06 51.70
CA MET A 1 26.95 74.59 53.09
C MET A 1 25.82 73.57 53.17
N TYR A 2 25.70 72.91 54.32
CA TYR A 2 24.57 72.15 54.88
C TYR A 2 23.15 72.64 54.47
N SER A 3 22.07 71.84 54.49
CA SER A 3 21.91 70.49 55.08
C SER A 3 20.75 69.65 54.48
N ARG A 4 20.52 68.46 55.07
CA ARG A 4 19.61 67.38 54.62
C ARG A 4 18.59 67.01 55.72
N VAL A 5 17.29 67.14 55.43
CA VAL A 5 16.13 66.52 56.14
C VAL A 5 15.04 66.33 55.06
N SER A 6 14.43 65.17 54.75
CA SER A 6 14.00 63.95 55.47
C SER A 6 12.52 63.95 55.91
N GLY A 7 11.63 63.75 54.92
CA GLY A 7 10.47 62.84 54.99
C GLY A 7 9.23 63.20 55.83
N GLN A 8 8.06 62.91 55.26
CA GLN A 8 7.02 62.14 55.95
C GLN A 8 6.09 61.42 54.96
N SER A 9 5.24 60.52 55.46
CA SER A 9 4.38 59.62 54.69
C SER A 9 2.90 59.97 54.90
N ILE A 10 2.08 59.73 53.87
CA ILE A 10 0.83 58.93 53.92
C ILE A 10 0.15 59.07 52.54
N GLY A 11 0.00 57.95 51.83
CA GLY A 11 -0.85 57.84 50.64
C GLY A 11 -1.95 56.82 50.92
N SER A 12 -3.21 57.19 50.69
CA SER A 12 -4.37 56.39 51.11
C SER A 12 -5.36 56.17 49.96
N ASN A 13 -5.84 54.92 49.87
CA ASN A 13 -6.98 54.47 49.05
C ASN A 13 -6.81 54.54 47.51
N ARG A 14 -7.55 53.77 46.68
CA ARG A 14 -8.22 52.46 46.81
C ARG A 14 -8.73 52.06 45.41
N ALA A 15 -8.81 50.76 45.11
CA ALA A 15 -9.28 50.18 43.84
C ALA A 15 -8.32 50.41 42.64
N ASP A 16 -8.34 49.63 41.56
CA ASP A 16 -9.33 48.60 41.19
C ASP A 16 -8.72 47.30 40.64
N GLU A 17 -9.42 46.17 40.78
CA GLU A 17 -8.94 44.84 40.39
C GLU A 17 -9.35 44.46 38.95
N SER A 18 -8.49 44.75 37.98
CA SER A 18 -8.64 44.23 36.60
C SER A 18 -8.05 42.83 36.43
N ALA A 19 -8.75 41.82 36.96
CA ALA A 19 -8.45 40.42 36.65
C ALA A 19 -8.77 40.13 35.17
N GLN A 20 -7.74 39.95 34.33
CA GLN A 20 -7.93 39.55 32.94
C GLN A 20 -8.38 38.09 32.86
N SER A 21 -9.70 37.90 32.80
CA SER A 21 -10.34 36.61 32.51
C SER A 21 -9.95 36.11 31.12
N VAL A 22 -8.96 35.23 31.04
CA VAL A 22 -8.59 34.53 29.80
C VAL A 22 -9.69 33.51 29.50
N ASP A 23 -10.45 33.77 28.42
CA ASP A 23 -11.54 32.89 27.99
C ASP A 23 -11.03 31.47 27.75
N SER A 24 -11.42 30.58 28.67
CA SER A 24 -11.03 29.17 28.68
C SER A 24 -12.00 28.29 27.88
N GLY A 25 -13.14 28.84 27.42
CA GLY A 25 -14.18 28.09 26.71
C GLY A 25 -13.71 27.59 25.34
N SER A 26 -13.05 28.46 24.58
CA SER A 26 -12.57 28.18 23.21
C SER A 26 -11.73 26.90 23.10
N PHE A 27 -10.77 26.68 24.01
CA PHE A 27 -9.89 25.51 23.96
C PHE A 27 -10.59 24.20 24.39
N ALA A 28 -11.45 24.26 25.41
CA ALA A 28 -12.26 23.12 25.84
C ALA A 28 -13.28 22.70 24.75
N GLN A 29 -13.87 23.68 24.07
CA GLN A 29 -14.82 23.45 22.98
C GLN A 29 -14.12 22.84 21.76
N ALA A 30 -12.94 23.33 21.38
CA ALA A 30 -12.13 22.75 20.30
C ALA A 30 -11.73 21.28 20.59
N LEU A 31 -11.35 20.95 21.84
CA LEU A 31 -11.05 19.58 22.24
C LEU A 31 -12.30 18.67 22.20
N ALA A 32 -13.46 19.17 22.63
CA ALA A 32 -14.72 18.43 22.54
C ALA A 32 -15.18 18.21 21.08
N GLU A 33 -14.87 19.14 20.18
CA GLU A 33 -15.19 19.04 18.75
C GLU A 33 -14.26 18.05 18.03
N CYS A 34 -12.96 18.03 18.37
CA CYS A 34 -12.05 16.96 17.95
C CYS A 34 -12.49 15.58 18.47
N ALA A 35 -12.85 15.45 19.75
CA ALA A 35 -13.34 14.19 20.32
C ALA A 35 -14.65 13.72 19.66
N ARG A 36 -15.50 14.65 19.20
CA ARG A 36 -16.69 14.35 18.38
C ARG A 36 -16.37 13.93 16.94
N GLN A 37 -15.12 14.07 16.48
CA GLN A 37 -14.67 13.59 15.18
C GLN A 37 -13.97 12.21 15.25
N GLU A 38 -13.59 11.77 16.44
CA GLU A 38 -13.08 10.40 16.70
C GLU A 38 -14.19 9.44 17.20
N GLY A 39 -15.37 9.95 17.57
CA GLY A 39 -16.53 9.15 17.95
C GLY A 39 -17.44 8.78 16.76
N LEU A 40 -17.90 7.52 16.75
CA LEU A 40 -18.87 6.90 15.82
C LEU A 40 -18.33 6.38 14.48
N SER A 41 -17.66 5.23 14.53
CA SER A 41 -18.18 4.05 13.83
C SER A 41 -17.70 2.74 14.46
N ASP A 42 -18.60 2.03 15.15
CA ASP A 42 -18.46 0.58 15.29
C ASP A 42 -18.60 -0.05 13.89
N GLY A 43 -17.69 -0.95 13.55
CA GLY A 43 -17.64 -1.64 12.27
C GLY A 43 -16.33 -2.39 12.12
N GLU A 44 -16.40 -3.59 11.55
CA GLU A 44 -15.24 -4.45 11.31
C GLU A 44 -14.10 -3.66 10.65
N SER A 45 -12.88 -3.78 11.20
CA SER A 45 -11.70 -3.16 10.60
C SER A 45 -11.55 -3.68 9.16
N PRO A 46 -11.71 -2.84 8.12
CA PRO A 46 -11.71 -3.31 6.75
C PRO A 46 -10.33 -3.90 6.45
N ASP A 47 -10.35 -5.12 5.92
CA ASP A 47 -9.17 -5.91 5.58
C ASP A 47 -8.12 -5.05 4.86
N GLN A 48 -6.89 -5.01 5.40
CA GLN A 48 -5.88 -3.98 5.07
C GLN A 48 -5.26 -4.14 3.66
N MET A 49 -5.83 -5.01 2.82
CA MET A 49 -5.49 -5.20 1.42
C MET A 49 -5.38 -3.86 0.67
N GLY A 50 -4.18 -3.57 0.15
CA GLY A 50 -3.84 -2.34 -0.57
C GLY A 50 -3.22 -1.21 0.28
N ASN A 51 -3.28 -1.23 1.62
CA ASN A 51 -2.80 -0.14 2.46
C ASN A 51 -1.29 -0.23 2.87
N CYS A 52 -0.41 -0.73 2.00
CA CYS A 52 0.97 -1.08 2.37
C CYS A 52 1.94 0.13 2.50
N CYS A 53 1.77 0.88 3.59
CA CYS A 53 2.79 1.73 4.21
C CYS A 53 2.89 1.33 5.71
N SER A 54 3.76 0.37 6.01
CA SER A 54 3.86 -0.28 7.33
C SER A 54 4.08 0.73 8.48
N LYS A 55 3.09 0.87 9.39
CA LYS A 55 3.29 1.42 10.74
C LYS A 55 3.62 0.28 11.73
N PRO A 56 4.50 0.48 12.72
CA PRO A 56 4.48 -0.29 13.96
C PRO A 56 3.39 0.27 14.90
N ASP A 57 2.59 -0.57 15.55
CA ASP A 57 2.92 -1.12 16.87
C ASP A 57 1.87 -2.13 17.36
N THR A 58 2.11 -2.72 18.54
CA THR A 58 1.43 -3.89 19.11
C THR A 58 0.04 -3.61 19.71
N SER A 59 -0.89 -4.57 19.56
CA SER A 59 -1.69 -5.15 20.67
C SER A 59 -2.44 -6.41 20.21
N ASP A 60 -2.55 -7.42 21.07
CA ASP A 60 -3.33 -8.64 20.83
C ASP A 60 -4.82 -8.46 21.17
N ALA A 61 -5.71 -9.08 20.40
CA ALA A 61 -6.71 -10.05 20.91
C ALA A 61 -7.63 -10.54 19.78
N SER A 62 -7.94 -11.84 19.77
CA SER A 62 -8.90 -12.47 18.86
C SER A 62 -10.29 -12.62 19.50
N ILE A 63 -11.33 -12.77 18.65
CA ILE A 63 -12.47 -13.68 18.85
C ILE A 63 -13.14 -13.93 17.49
N TYR A 64 -13.83 -15.07 17.34
CA TYR A 64 -14.29 -15.64 16.07
C TYR A 64 -15.73 -16.16 16.19
N SER A 65 -16.61 -15.89 15.20
CA SER A 65 -17.68 -16.79 14.69
C SER A 65 -18.51 -16.14 13.54
N PRO A 66 -19.18 -16.91 12.63
CA PRO A 66 -19.68 -16.35 11.35
C PRO A 66 -21.16 -16.65 10.94
N GLY A 67 -21.65 -15.90 9.94
CA GLY A 67 -22.77 -16.24 9.01
C GLY A 67 -24.15 -15.60 9.30
N PRO A 68 -25.18 -15.73 8.41
CA PRO A 68 -25.18 -16.20 7.00
C PRO A 68 -26.00 -15.31 5.98
N SER A 69 -26.04 -15.76 4.72
CA SER A 69 -27.01 -15.60 3.59
C SER A 69 -28.33 -14.77 3.70
N ASP A 70 -28.93 -14.21 2.63
CA ASP A 70 -28.44 -13.90 1.25
C ASP A 70 -29.20 -12.73 0.51
N PRO A 71 -30.32 -12.86 -0.26
CA PRO A 71 -30.42 -12.13 -1.55
C PRO A 71 -31.74 -11.39 -1.93
N SER A 72 -31.63 -10.34 -2.76
CA SER A 72 -32.63 -9.85 -3.76
C SER A 72 -31.94 -8.86 -4.72
N THR A 73 -32.02 -8.85 -6.06
CA THR A 73 -33.10 -9.07 -7.07
C THR A 73 -34.17 -7.98 -7.17
N SER A 74 -33.91 -6.98 -8.01
CA SER A 74 -34.93 -6.29 -8.80
C SER A 74 -34.33 -5.87 -10.15
N SER A 75 -35.15 -5.85 -11.20
CA SER A 75 -34.78 -5.45 -12.57
C SER A 75 -35.70 -4.34 -13.04
N LEU A 76 -35.25 -3.54 -14.01
CA LEU A 76 -36.07 -3.16 -15.19
C LEU A 76 -35.24 -2.40 -16.24
N SER A 77 -35.79 -2.33 -17.46
CA SER A 77 -35.29 -1.62 -18.65
C SER A 77 -35.28 -0.08 -18.44
N SER A 78 -34.62 0.75 -19.25
CA SER A 78 -34.08 0.60 -20.62
C SER A 78 -32.73 1.39 -20.76
N GLU A 79 -32.14 1.78 -21.92
CA GLU A 79 -32.53 1.69 -23.34
C GLU A 79 -31.29 1.63 -24.29
N SER A 80 -31.40 2.15 -25.52
CA SER A 80 -30.45 1.94 -26.62
C SER A 80 -29.36 3.00 -26.74
N SER A 81 -28.10 2.56 -26.83
CA SER A 81 -27.01 3.31 -27.47
C SER A 81 -26.00 2.31 -28.04
N ARG A 82 -25.97 2.14 -29.37
CA ARG A 82 -25.04 1.21 -30.05
C ARG A 82 -23.64 1.80 -30.21
N SER A 83 -22.99 2.11 -29.09
CA SER A 83 -21.58 1.67 -28.98
C SER A 83 -21.59 0.14 -28.91
N SER A 84 -20.60 -0.53 -29.51
CA SER A 84 -20.36 -1.93 -29.17
C SER A 84 -20.08 -1.99 -27.67
N PRO A 85 -20.84 -2.76 -26.86
CA PRO A 85 -20.63 -2.76 -25.41
C PRO A 85 -19.20 -3.18 -25.13
N ALA A 86 -18.48 -2.38 -24.33
CA ALA A 86 -17.16 -2.75 -23.86
C ALA A 86 -17.28 -4.14 -23.22
N ARG A 87 -16.53 -5.12 -23.75
CA ARG A 87 -16.64 -6.52 -23.34
C ARG A 87 -16.57 -6.58 -21.81
N PRO A 88 -17.52 -7.24 -21.12
CA PRO A 88 -17.53 -7.27 -19.67
C PRO A 88 -16.15 -7.68 -19.14
N ILE A 89 -15.59 -6.84 -18.27
CA ILE A 89 -14.30 -7.11 -17.64
C ILE A 89 -14.47 -8.42 -16.88
N ARG A 90 -13.72 -9.43 -17.28
CA ARG A 90 -13.74 -10.76 -16.66
C ARG A 90 -13.28 -10.63 -15.21
N ASP A 91 -13.77 -11.50 -14.31
CA ASP A 91 -13.32 -11.45 -12.92
C ASP A 91 -11.78 -11.64 -12.84
N LEU A 92 -11.15 -11.02 -11.84
CA LEU A 92 -9.72 -11.18 -11.61
C LEU A 92 -9.37 -12.63 -11.29
N PHE A 93 -10.17 -13.30 -10.47
CA PHE A 93 -9.89 -14.65 -9.99
C PHE A 93 -10.06 -15.72 -11.08
N ASP A 94 -10.79 -15.38 -12.15
CA ASP A 94 -10.92 -16.16 -13.39
C ASP A 94 -9.59 -16.32 -14.17
N TYR A 95 -8.55 -15.56 -13.80
CA TYR A 95 -7.16 -15.65 -14.30
C TYR A 95 -6.18 -16.22 -13.25
N ARG A 96 -6.64 -16.58 -12.05
CA ARG A 96 -5.77 -16.97 -10.93
C ARG A 96 -5.25 -18.39 -11.10
N THR A 97 -3.93 -18.54 -11.05
CA THR A 97 -3.21 -19.82 -11.16
C THR A 97 -2.98 -20.47 -9.80
N ALA A 98 -2.74 -19.66 -8.76
CA ALA A 98 -2.62 -20.13 -7.38
C ALA A 98 -3.07 -19.02 -6.42
N GLU A 99 -3.75 -19.39 -5.34
CA GLU A 99 -4.27 -18.47 -4.32
C GLU A 99 -3.27 -18.31 -3.17
N LEU A 100 -3.19 -17.09 -2.62
CA LEU A 100 -2.45 -16.80 -1.40
C LEU A 100 -3.36 -16.04 -0.42
N PRO A 101 -4.05 -16.72 0.50
CA PRO A 101 -4.87 -16.07 1.50
C PRO A 101 -4.00 -15.41 2.57
N GLU A 102 -4.44 -14.27 3.08
CA GLU A 102 -3.99 -13.61 4.32
C GLU A 102 -2.48 -13.26 4.47
N ALA A 103 -1.60 -13.64 3.53
CA ALA A 103 -0.16 -13.47 3.67
C ALA A 103 0.26 -12.01 3.91
N ASN A 104 -0.45 -11.05 3.30
CA ASN A 104 -0.11 -9.63 3.32
C ASN A 104 -0.91 -8.78 4.33
N VAL A 105 -1.69 -9.37 5.25
CA VAL A 105 -2.45 -8.59 6.27
C VAL A 105 -1.55 -7.65 7.09
N ASN A 106 -0.30 -8.04 7.32
CA ASN A 106 0.72 -7.24 8.02
C ASN A 106 1.45 -6.22 7.13
N GLY A 107 0.95 -5.95 5.90
CA GLY A 107 1.52 -4.98 4.96
C GLY A 107 2.94 -5.31 4.47
N ILE A 108 3.33 -6.58 4.46
CA ILE A 108 4.69 -7.08 4.16
C ILE A 108 4.99 -7.26 2.66
N CYS A 109 4.32 -6.49 1.79
CA CYS A 109 4.28 -6.71 0.35
C CYS A 109 5.66 -6.72 -0.33
N VAL A 110 6.60 -5.87 0.09
CA VAL A 110 7.95 -5.84 -0.49
C VAL A 110 8.71 -7.11 -0.10
N GLY A 111 8.53 -7.57 1.14
CA GLY A 111 9.10 -8.83 1.62
C GLY A 111 8.58 -10.06 0.86
N LEU A 112 7.25 -10.18 0.72
CA LEU A 112 6.61 -11.32 0.03
C LEU A 112 7.02 -11.38 -1.44
N VAL A 113 7.08 -10.22 -2.10
CA VAL A 113 7.54 -10.12 -3.49
C VAL A 113 9.01 -10.53 -3.65
N VAL A 114 9.90 -10.24 -2.69
CA VAL A 114 11.29 -10.72 -2.74
C VAL A 114 11.36 -12.24 -2.61
N GLU A 115 10.63 -12.83 -1.66
CA GLU A 115 10.61 -14.29 -1.48
C GLU A 115 9.95 -15.02 -2.65
N TRP A 116 8.94 -14.42 -3.29
CA TRP A 116 8.38 -14.89 -4.56
C TRP A 116 9.43 -14.93 -5.68
N LEU A 117 10.19 -13.83 -5.84
CA LEU A 117 11.25 -13.73 -6.86
C LEU A 117 12.40 -14.74 -6.64
N LEU A 118 12.67 -15.13 -5.40
CA LEU A 118 13.64 -16.19 -5.08
C LEU A 118 13.14 -17.59 -5.47
N ASN A 119 11.82 -17.80 -5.48
CA ASN A 119 11.21 -19.12 -5.65
C ASN A 119 10.60 -19.36 -7.06
N LEU A 120 10.88 -18.50 -8.05
CA LEU A 120 10.31 -18.58 -9.42
C LEU A 120 10.51 -19.93 -10.14
N HIS A 121 11.49 -20.73 -9.72
CA HIS A 121 11.77 -22.07 -10.25
C HIS A 121 10.77 -23.15 -9.77
N SER A 122 10.06 -22.90 -8.67
CA SER A 122 9.04 -23.80 -8.12
C SER A 122 7.68 -23.61 -8.81
N SER A 123 6.77 -24.60 -8.68
CA SER A 123 5.41 -24.51 -9.22
C SER A 123 4.58 -23.38 -8.56
N PRO A 124 3.55 -22.82 -9.21
CA PRO A 124 2.66 -21.81 -8.62
C PRO A 124 2.14 -22.19 -7.23
N SER A 125 1.61 -23.40 -7.08
CA SER A 125 1.12 -23.91 -5.80
C SER A 125 2.25 -24.02 -4.77
N SER A 126 3.43 -24.53 -5.16
CA SER A 126 4.61 -24.60 -4.29
C SER A 126 5.06 -23.21 -3.83
N ARG A 127 4.98 -22.19 -4.69
CA ARG A 127 5.31 -20.80 -4.36
C ARG A 127 4.32 -20.20 -3.37
N MET A 128 3.01 -20.39 -3.57
CA MET A 128 2.01 -19.88 -2.63
C MET A 128 2.04 -20.62 -1.28
N SER A 129 2.18 -21.95 -1.29
CA SER A 129 2.38 -22.73 -0.06
C SER A 129 3.62 -22.29 0.72
N ALA A 130 4.72 -21.92 0.03
CA ALA A 130 5.90 -21.38 0.69
C ALA A 130 5.67 -19.98 1.29
N LEU A 131 4.76 -19.16 0.73
CA LEU A 131 4.47 -17.79 1.21
C LEU A 131 3.29 -17.70 2.19
N HIS A 132 2.63 -18.80 2.52
CA HIS A 132 1.50 -18.85 3.45
C HIS A 132 1.89 -18.33 4.86
N PRO A 133 1.00 -17.64 5.60
CA PRO A 133 1.21 -17.33 7.01
C PRO A 133 1.77 -18.50 7.83
N GLY A 134 2.77 -18.21 8.68
CA GLY A 134 3.41 -19.18 9.57
C GLY A 134 4.59 -19.96 8.96
N THR A 135 4.85 -19.86 7.66
CA THR A 135 5.98 -20.57 7.01
C THR A 135 7.30 -19.82 7.14
N GLN A 136 8.41 -20.53 6.90
CA GLN A 136 9.76 -19.94 6.97
C GLN A 136 9.98 -18.81 5.95
N ASN A 137 9.45 -18.90 4.72
CA ASN A 137 9.58 -17.81 3.75
C ASN A 137 8.62 -16.65 4.07
N HIS A 138 7.45 -16.87 4.69
CA HIS A 138 6.61 -15.79 5.21
C HIS A 138 7.32 -15.02 6.34
N VAL A 139 7.97 -15.73 7.27
CA VAL A 139 8.84 -15.13 8.30
C VAL A 139 10.02 -14.37 7.67
N SER A 140 10.65 -14.93 6.62
CA SER A 140 11.70 -14.25 5.86
C SER A 140 11.19 -12.96 5.19
N ALA A 141 10.01 -13.01 4.56
CA ALA A 141 9.34 -11.85 3.99
C ALA A 141 9.10 -10.75 5.04
N ALA A 142 8.58 -11.11 6.21
CA ALA A 142 8.41 -10.17 7.33
C ALA A 142 9.74 -9.59 7.84
N ALA A 143 10.84 -10.37 7.81
CA ALA A 143 12.19 -9.86 8.11
C ALA A 143 12.69 -8.87 7.04
N ARG A 144 12.45 -9.16 5.74
CA ARG A 144 12.80 -8.29 4.62
C ARG A 144 11.99 -7.00 4.58
N GLN A 145 10.69 -7.02 4.90
CA GLN A 145 9.89 -5.80 5.07
C GLN A 145 10.46 -4.91 6.18
N ARG A 146 10.79 -5.49 7.35
CA ARG A 146 11.44 -4.78 8.46
C ARG A 146 12.85 -4.28 8.13
N ARG A 147 13.54 -4.87 7.14
CA ARG A 147 14.82 -4.37 6.60
C ARG A 147 14.61 -3.19 5.66
N TYR A 148 13.67 -3.31 4.72
CA TYR A 148 13.24 -2.24 3.82
C TYR A 148 12.82 -0.97 4.58
N GLU A 149 11.94 -1.08 5.58
CA GLU A 149 11.44 0.08 6.33
C GLU A 149 12.52 0.76 7.20
N ARG A 150 13.49 -0.01 7.73
CA ARG A 150 14.67 0.56 8.42
C ARG A 150 15.56 1.34 7.47
N ILE A 151 15.90 0.80 6.30
CA ILE A 151 16.74 1.50 5.30
C ILE A 151 16.02 2.78 4.81
N LYS A 152 14.72 2.67 4.50
CA LYS A 152 13.84 3.79 4.11
C LYS A 152 13.73 4.87 5.20
N THR A 153 13.90 4.51 6.47
CA THR A 153 13.91 5.45 7.60
C THR A 153 15.27 6.09 7.82
N SER A 154 16.39 5.35 7.70
CA SER A 154 17.74 5.94 7.69
C SER A 154 17.84 7.01 6.60
N LEU A 155 17.59 6.64 5.34
CA LEU A 155 17.71 7.54 4.18
C LEU A 155 16.88 8.83 4.30
N ARG A 156 15.75 8.78 5.02
CA ARG A 156 14.91 9.95 5.32
C ARG A 156 15.55 10.85 6.37
N ASN A 157 16.10 10.27 7.44
CA ASN A 157 16.78 10.98 8.52
C ASN A 157 18.13 11.56 8.05
N ASP A 158 18.85 10.82 7.21
CA ASP A 158 20.16 11.15 6.63
C ASP A 158 20.07 12.25 5.54
N GLY A 159 18.87 12.80 5.27
CA GLY A 159 18.63 13.83 4.26
C GLY A 159 18.93 13.39 2.81
N ALA A 160 19.00 12.08 2.55
CA ALA A 160 19.57 11.55 1.31
C ALA A 160 18.79 12.01 0.07
N ALA A 161 19.51 12.41 -0.98
CA ALA A 161 18.90 12.87 -2.23
C ALA A 161 18.22 11.71 -3.00
N GLY A 162 17.05 12.00 -3.60
CA GLY A 162 16.33 11.08 -4.48
C GLY A 162 15.19 10.30 -3.81
N SER A 163 14.79 9.18 -4.42
CA SER A 163 13.65 8.38 -3.94
C SER A 163 14.11 7.36 -2.89
N HIS A 164 13.95 7.66 -1.61
CA HIS A 164 14.25 6.74 -0.50
C HIS A 164 13.55 5.38 -0.65
N ASN A 165 12.32 5.39 -1.18
CA ASN A 165 11.53 4.19 -1.46
C ASN A 165 12.22 3.29 -2.51
N LEU A 166 12.79 3.89 -3.57
CA LEU A 166 13.54 3.17 -4.61
C LEU A 166 14.88 2.66 -4.08
N GLN A 167 15.62 3.50 -3.34
CA GLN A 167 16.91 3.15 -2.76
C GLN A 167 16.79 1.99 -1.75
N ALA A 168 15.85 2.07 -0.81
CA ALA A 168 15.60 1.02 0.18
C ALA A 168 15.11 -0.29 -0.45
N ARG A 169 14.22 -0.22 -1.45
CA ARG A 169 13.75 -1.38 -2.21
C ARG A 169 14.91 -2.04 -2.96
N SER A 170 15.73 -1.24 -3.66
CA SER A 170 16.94 -1.71 -4.35
C SER A 170 17.99 -2.33 -3.43
N ALA A 171 18.18 -1.80 -2.22
CA ALA A 171 19.06 -2.40 -1.22
C ALA A 171 18.53 -3.76 -0.73
N THR A 172 17.25 -3.83 -0.35
CA THR A 172 16.60 -5.06 0.15
C THR A 172 16.63 -6.20 -0.88
N LEU A 173 16.53 -5.87 -2.18
CA LEU A 173 16.67 -6.82 -3.29
C LEU A 173 18.12 -7.30 -3.47
N ARG A 174 19.11 -6.42 -3.32
CA ARG A 174 20.54 -6.79 -3.43
C ARG A 174 20.99 -7.67 -2.25
N GLU A 175 20.40 -7.46 -1.08
CA GLU A 175 20.50 -8.36 0.10
C GLU A 175 19.77 -9.70 -0.10
N ALA A 176 19.02 -9.86 -1.20
CA ALA A 176 18.45 -11.11 -1.68
C ALA A 176 19.15 -11.62 -2.96
N ASP A 177 20.35 -11.12 -3.25
CA ASP A 177 21.15 -11.41 -4.46
C ASP A 177 20.52 -11.01 -5.81
N LEU A 178 19.32 -10.43 -5.79
CA LEU A 178 18.62 -9.92 -6.97
C LEU A 178 19.29 -8.64 -7.49
N ARG A 179 19.13 -8.37 -8.79
CA ARG A 179 19.82 -7.28 -9.51
C ARG A 179 18.81 -6.23 -10.00
N PRO A 180 18.30 -5.35 -9.13
CA PRO A 180 17.40 -4.28 -9.50
C PRO A 180 18.11 -3.16 -10.27
N SER A 181 17.45 -2.65 -11.30
CA SER A 181 17.82 -1.40 -11.96
C SER A 181 17.91 -0.24 -10.96
N ASN A 182 18.78 0.74 -11.22
CA ASN A 182 18.80 2.00 -10.48
C ASN A 182 17.65 2.95 -10.88
N GLU A 183 16.91 2.62 -11.94
CA GLU A 183 15.83 3.43 -12.48
C GLU A 183 14.44 2.81 -12.21
N GLU A 184 13.43 3.66 -12.07
CA GLU A 184 12.01 3.27 -12.10
C GLU A 184 11.24 4.13 -13.12
N THR A 185 10.41 3.49 -13.95
CA THR A 185 9.52 4.20 -14.90
C THR A 185 8.16 4.44 -14.24
N ARG A 186 7.59 5.64 -14.36
CA ARG A 186 6.32 6.02 -13.72
C ARG A 186 5.24 6.31 -14.76
N TYR A 187 4.04 5.81 -14.50
CA TYR A 187 2.89 5.86 -15.39
C TYR A 187 1.68 6.36 -14.61
N ARG A 188 0.98 7.41 -15.08
CA ARG A 188 -0.40 7.64 -14.63
C ARG A 188 -1.24 6.45 -15.08
N PHE A 189 -2.17 6.00 -14.25
CA PHE A 189 -3.06 4.89 -14.57
C PHE A 189 -4.38 5.38 -15.21
N GLY A 190 -5.37 4.50 -15.37
CA GLY A 190 -6.78 4.86 -15.58
C GLY A 190 -7.27 5.03 -17.03
N SER A 191 -6.46 4.70 -18.05
CA SER A 191 -6.96 4.58 -19.44
C SER A 191 -6.30 3.42 -20.16
N SER A 192 -6.98 2.79 -21.11
CA SER A 192 -6.48 1.61 -21.84
C SER A 192 -5.12 1.88 -22.51
N SER A 193 -4.93 3.08 -23.09
CA SER A 193 -3.66 3.52 -23.66
C SER A 193 -2.52 3.74 -22.65
N ARG A 194 -2.84 3.97 -21.37
CA ARG A 194 -1.85 4.01 -20.28
C ARG A 194 -1.55 2.61 -19.75
N ILE A 195 -2.57 1.75 -19.68
CA ILE A 195 -2.44 0.33 -19.30
C ILE A 195 -1.56 -0.41 -20.32
N ALA A 196 -1.81 -0.24 -21.63
CA ALA A 196 -1.00 -0.80 -22.70
C ALA A 196 0.50 -0.48 -22.49
N ARG A 197 0.86 0.79 -22.28
CA ARG A 197 2.26 1.21 -22.04
C ARG A 197 2.92 0.62 -20.78
N ILE A 198 2.12 0.13 -19.82
CA ILE A 198 2.60 -0.64 -18.66
C ILE A 198 2.78 -2.11 -19.06
N VAL A 199 1.77 -2.69 -19.73
CA VAL A 199 1.78 -4.06 -20.27
C VAL A 199 2.98 -4.27 -21.20
N ASP A 200 3.13 -3.47 -22.26
CA ASP A 200 4.26 -3.47 -23.20
C ASP A 200 5.63 -3.51 -22.51
N LYS A 201 5.73 -2.89 -21.33
CA LYS A 201 6.98 -2.84 -20.55
C LYS A 201 7.22 -4.12 -19.76
N VAL A 202 6.18 -4.69 -19.15
CA VAL A 202 6.28 -5.83 -18.22
C VAL A 202 6.12 -7.19 -18.91
N THR A 203 5.47 -7.25 -20.08
CA THR A 203 5.30 -8.45 -20.90
C THR A 203 6.38 -8.59 -21.98
N ALA A 204 7.44 -7.78 -21.91
CA ALA A 204 8.65 -7.96 -22.73
C ALA A 204 9.36 -9.26 -22.32
N ASP A 205 9.71 -10.10 -23.29
CA ASP A 205 10.25 -11.45 -23.07
C ASP A 205 11.76 -11.51 -23.36
N PRO A 206 12.63 -12.02 -22.47
CA PRO A 206 12.37 -12.34 -21.06
C PRO A 206 12.52 -11.11 -20.15
N SER A 207 11.67 -11.01 -19.12
CA SER A 207 11.82 -9.96 -18.11
C SER A 207 11.19 -10.30 -16.75
N ILE A 208 11.67 -9.60 -15.73
CA ILE A 208 11.10 -9.58 -14.39
C ILE A 208 10.99 -8.11 -13.98
N TYR A 209 9.85 -7.73 -13.40
CA TYR A 209 9.60 -6.37 -12.91
C TYR A 209 8.99 -6.38 -11.52
N LEU A 210 9.37 -5.38 -10.73
CA LEU A 210 8.59 -4.93 -9.59
C LEU A 210 7.59 -3.87 -10.05
N ILE A 211 6.38 -3.94 -9.49
CA ILE A 211 5.26 -3.09 -9.85
C ILE A 211 4.74 -2.44 -8.57
N GLY A 212 5.11 -1.18 -8.35
CA GLY A 212 4.62 -0.36 -7.26
C GLY A 212 3.33 0.36 -7.65
N LEU A 213 2.22 0.00 -7.03
CA LEU A 213 0.97 0.76 -7.10
C LEU A 213 1.05 1.97 -6.14
N ARG A 214 0.40 3.07 -6.53
CA ARG A 214 0.05 4.18 -5.63
C ARG A 214 -1.43 4.48 -5.83
N PHE A 215 -2.17 4.59 -4.74
CA PHE A 215 -3.61 4.85 -4.81
C PHE A 215 -3.93 6.33 -4.67
N ALA A 216 -5.12 6.76 -5.07
CA ALA A 216 -5.52 8.17 -5.10
C ALA A 216 -5.62 8.79 -3.70
N ALA A 217 -6.15 8.04 -2.73
CA ALA A 217 -6.31 8.45 -1.33
C ALA A 217 -5.01 8.38 -0.50
N GLY A 218 -3.85 8.17 -1.12
CA GLY A 218 -2.61 7.77 -0.45
C GLY A 218 -2.43 6.26 -0.45
N GLY A 219 -1.55 5.74 0.41
CA GLY A 219 -1.18 4.32 0.39
C GLY A 219 -0.34 3.91 -0.85
N LYS A 220 0.24 2.71 -0.78
CA LYS A 220 1.07 2.09 -1.81
C LYS A 220 0.89 0.57 -1.73
N HIS A 221 1.20 -0.14 -2.81
CA HIS A 221 1.34 -1.59 -2.79
C HIS A 221 2.51 -2.02 -3.67
N THR A 222 3.07 -3.20 -3.44
CA THR A 222 4.15 -3.77 -4.28
C THR A 222 3.76 -5.17 -4.73
N MET A 223 3.85 -5.38 -6.03
CA MET A 223 3.60 -6.62 -6.75
C MET A 223 4.83 -6.93 -7.62
N ALA A 224 4.84 -8.08 -8.31
CA ALA A 224 5.82 -8.37 -9.33
C ALA A 224 5.22 -9.05 -10.56
N THR A 225 5.98 -9.05 -11.65
CA THR A 225 5.77 -9.93 -12.80
C THR A 225 7.04 -10.68 -13.17
N SER A 226 6.86 -11.86 -13.77
CA SER A 226 7.89 -12.63 -14.47
C SER A 226 7.33 -13.07 -15.82
N THR A 227 8.10 -12.83 -16.88
CA THR A 227 7.70 -13.05 -18.28
C THR A 227 8.72 -13.95 -18.97
N SER A 228 8.23 -15.04 -19.55
CA SER A 228 9.02 -15.99 -20.34
C SER A 228 8.11 -16.82 -21.25
N ASN A 229 8.59 -17.16 -22.45
CA ASN A 229 7.89 -18.01 -23.43
C ASN A 229 6.48 -17.48 -23.80
N ALA A 230 6.36 -16.16 -24.01
CA ALA A 230 5.11 -15.43 -24.27
C ALA A 230 4.03 -15.56 -23.18
N MET A 231 4.38 -16.07 -22.00
CA MET A 231 3.53 -16.11 -20.80
C MET A 231 4.03 -15.10 -19.78
N THR A 232 3.11 -14.36 -19.15
CA THR A 232 3.41 -13.48 -18.02
C THR A 232 2.70 -13.97 -16.77
N THR A 233 3.45 -14.22 -15.70
CA THR A 233 2.91 -14.39 -14.34
C THR A 233 2.95 -13.04 -13.64
N LEU A 234 1.81 -12.59 -13.08
CA LEU A 234 1.72 -11.51 -12.11
C LEU A 234 1.53 -12.10 -10.71
N PHE A 235 2.27 -11.60 -9.72
CA PHE A 235 2.10 -11.95 -8.31
C PHE A 235 1.68 -10.71 -7.52
N ASP A 236 0.48 -10.79 -6.92
CA ASP A 236 -0.04 -9.82 -5.97
C ASP A 236 -0.09 -10.44 -4.57
N PRO A 237 0.67 -9.94 -3.58
CA PRO A 237 0.65 -10.43 -2.20
C PRO A 237 -0.72 -10.49 -1.51
N ASN A 238 -1.74 -9.77 -2.01
CA ASN A 238 -3.10 -9.82 -1.46
C ASN A 238 -3.96 -10.97 -2.05
N TYR A 239 -3.57 -11.56 -3.19
CA TYR A 239 -4.45 -12.45 -3.97
C TYR A 239 -3.79 -13.71 -4.52
N GLY A 240 -2.46 -13.75 -4.62
CA GLY A 240 -1.69 -14.86 -5.21
C GLY A 240 -1.19 -14.58 -6.63
N GLU A 241 -1.17 -15.61 -7.46
CA GLU A 241 -0.58 -15.59 -8.81
C GLU A 241 -1.61 -15.65 -9.94
N PHE A 242 -1.35 -14.90 -11.01
CA PHE A 242 -2.14 -14.84 -12.24
C PHE A 242 -1.23 -15.07 -13.44
N THR A 243 -1.32 -16.22 -14.09
CA THR A 243 -0.51 -16.59 -15.25
C THR A 243 -1.38 -16.59 -16.51
N VAL A 244 -1.06 -15.71 -17.44
CA VAL A 244 -1.79 -15.55 -18.71
C VAL A 244 -0.80 -15.41 -19.87
N ARG A 245 -1.29 -15.51 -21.11
CA ARG A 245 -0.48 -15.09 -22.26
C ARG A 245 -0.19 -13.60 -22.16
N SER A 246 0.97 -13.17 -22.64
CA SER A 246 1.37 -11.75 -22.64
C SER A 246 0.35 -10.82 -23.29
N ASP A 247 -0.40 -11.28 -24.31
CA ASP A 247 -1.44 -10.51 -25.00
C ASP A 247 -2.78 -10.41 -24.23
N GLN A 248 -2.89 -11.02 -23.05
CA GLN A 248 -4.07 -10.96 -22.18
C GLN A 248 -3.83 -10.16 -20.90
N MET A 249 -2.61 -9.68 -20.67
CA MET A 249 -2.21 -9.03 -19.42
C MET A 249 -2.89 -7.66 -19.23
N ASP A 250 -3.33 -6.99 -20.30
CA ASP A 250 -4.08 -5.74 -20.18
C ASP A 250 -5.46 -5.95 -19.53
N GLU A 251 -6.16 -7.04 -19.85
CA GLU A 251 -7.40 -7.43 -19.16
C GLU A 251 -7.14 -7.76 -17.69
N VAL A 252 -6.05 -8.48 -17.37
CA VAL A 252 -5.66 -8.73 -15.96
C VAL A 252 -5.44 -7.42 -15.20
N PHE A 253 -4.76 -6.44 -15.80
CA PHE A 253 -4.58 -5.11 -15.18
C PHE A 253 -5.89 -4.32 -15.02
N LYS A 254 -6.86 -4.46 -15.94
CA LYS A 254 -8.21 -3.87 -15.80
C LYS A 254 -8.99 -4.54 -14.67
N SER A 255 -9.04 -5.87 -14.64
CA SER A 255 -9.70 -6.66 -13.59
C SER A 255 -9.11 -6.41 -12.21
N LEU A 256 -7.77 -6.31 -12.12
CA LEU A 256 -7.05 -6.01 -10.88
C LEU A 256 -7.37 -4.61 -10.36
N ALA A 257 -7.39 -3.60 -11.24
CA ALA A 257 -7.78 -2.24 -10.88
C ALA A 257 -9.24 -2.19 -10.40
N GLU A 258 -10.14 -2.95 -11.01
CA GLU A 258 -11.53 -3.03 -10.58
C GLU A 258 -11.69 -3.75 -9.24
N ARG A 259 -10.89 -4.80 -8.97
CA ARG A 259 -10.84 -5.47 -7.66
C ARG A 259 -10.35 -4.52 -6.55
N TYR A 260 -9.34 -3.69 -6.82
CA TYR A 260 -8.91 -2.65 -5.88
C TYR A 260 -9.92 -1.52 -5.72
N ARG A 261 -10.64 -1.12 -6.78
CA ARG A 261 -11.67 -0.08 -6.71
C ARG A 261 -12.90 -0.49 -5.90
N LYS A 262 -13.28 -1.77 -5.95
CA LYS A 262 -14.44 -2.33 -5.23
C LYS A 262 -14.15 -2.62 -3.75
N PRO A 263 -15.18 -2.84 -2.91
CA PRO A 263 -15.02 -3.43 -1.58
C PRO A 263 -14.29 -4.80 -1.61
N PRO A 264 -13.55 -5.17 -0.55
CA PRO A 264 -13.33 -4.39 0.68
C PRO A 264 -12.38 -3.19 0.46
N ASN A 265 -11.47 -3.29 -0.51
CA ASN A 265 -10.33 -2.38 -0.73
C ASN A 265 -10.69 -0.89 -0.82
N ARG A 266 -11.64 -0.51 -1.70
CA ARG A 266 -12.04 0.89 -1.99
C ARG A 266 -10.88 1.81 -2.44
N HIS A 267 -9.87 1.26 -3.11
CA HIS A 267 -8.62 1.92 -3.51
C HIS A 267 -8.52 2.15 -5.03
N GLU A 268 -8.60 3.41 -5.49
CA GLU A 268 -8.34 3.74 -6.91
C GLU A 268 -6.83 3.81 -7.20
N ILE A 269 -6.32 3.02 -8.15
CA ILE A 269 -4.92 3.11 -8.60
C ILE A 269 -4.71 4.40 -9.42
N SER A 270 -3.91 5.34 -8.90
CA SER A 270 -3.62 6.62 -9.57
C SER A 270 -2.34 6.56 -10.43
N THR A 271 -1.32 5.83 -9.94
CA THR A 271 0.02 5.74 -10.54
C THR A 271 0.56 4.33 -10.41
N VAL A 272 1.16 3.82 -11.49
CA VAL A 272 1.97 2.59 -11.49
C VAL A 272 3.43 2.95 -11.70
N VAL A 273 4.32 2.25 -10.99
CA VAL A 273 5.77 2.43 -11.04
C VAL A 273 6.43 1.09 -11.32
N THR A 274 7.18 0.95 -12.41
CA THR A 274 7.88 -0.31 -12.75
C THR A 274 9.39 -0.18 -12.56
N GLN A 275 10.02 -1.23 -12.05
CA GLN A 275 11.48 -1.35 -11.90
C GLN A 275 11.92 -2.73 -12.37
N ARG A 276 12.81 -2.81 -13.37
CA ARG A 276 13.32 -4.10 -13.87
C ARG A 276 14.24 -4.74 -12.82
N VAL A 277 14.13 -6.06 -12.67
CA VAL A 277 15.01 -6.88 -11.85
C VAL A 277 15.64 -7.96 -12.73
N GLY A 278 16.93 -8.22 -12.55
CA GLY A 278 17.59 -9.42 -13.04
C GLY A 278 17.80 -10.44 -11.92
N LEU A 279 17.77 -11.73 -12.25
CA LEU A 279 18.29 -12.77 -11.37
C LEU A 279 19.82 -12.77 -11.46
N ARG A 280 20.50 -13.16 -10.37
CA ARG A 280 21.95 -13.43 -10.43
C ARG A 280 22.17 -14.76 -11.16
N VAL A 281 22.75 -14.69 -12.36
CA VAL A 281 23.28 -15.89 -13.01
C VAL A 281 24.31 -16.51 -12.08
N ARG A 282 24.09 -17.77 -11.69
CA ARG A 282 25.13 -18.59 -11.06
C ARG A 282 26.02 -19.09 -12.19
N SER A 283 27.25 -18.58 -12.25
CA SER A 283 28.31 -19.26 -12.99
C SER A 283 28.53 -20.62 -12.33
N PHE A 284 28.49 -21.68 -13.13
CA PHE A 284 28.99 -23.00 -12.78
C PHE A 284 30.48 -23.07 -13.12
#